data_AF-A0AAJ0AYG2-F1
#
_entry.id   AF-A0AAJ0AYG2-F1
#
_cell.length_a   1.000
_cell.length_b   1.000
_cell.length_c   1.000
_cell.angle_alpha   90.00
_cell.angle_beta   90.00
_cell.angle_gamma   90.00
#
_symmetry.space_group_name_H-M   'P 1'
#
loop_
_entity.id
_entity.type
_entity.pdbx_description
1 polymer ?
#
loop_
_entity_poly.entity_id
_entity_poly.type
_entity_poly.pdbx_seq_one_letter_code
_entity_poly.pdbx_strand_id
1 'polypeptide(L)'
;MTACQTKGKALESYNTQEWKTDETLVTFLERVYPQVFVGGVPETAIDTANLSAHILHKNAGIEIKATNTLSDHLSLVHGEGFKTLLVFHHCAFLKHSFDVLKSDQKDLSHSTSEAISRGCLHPALLTETLRTLNLLFPPLDNQSRRILEKWRDGQNLDTDLLEPCQLSLSLSAEEHPSGDLLALYKQYPHWAKQLARLLKEVDDPTPITRWERYAERRKSPRHMYNCALAALIVAAIFGILATALAAVQVWISYCAWVDDPRQSLCGAKKTQTSPTLNGRI
;
A
#
# COMPACT_ATOMS: atom_id res chain seq x y z
N MET A 1 17.06 -22.23 -36.65
CA MET A 1 16.33 -23.50 -36.50
C MET A 1 15.57 -23.44 -35.19
N THR A 2 14.23 -23.43 -35.30
CA THR A 2 13.21 -23.82 -34.29
C THR A 2 13.42 -23.40 -32.83
N ALA A 3 12.86 -22.24 -32.46
CA ALA A 3 12.46 -21.95 -31.09
C ALA A 3 11.13 -22.67 -30.79
N CYS A 4 11.15 -23.56 -29.80
CA CYS A 4 9.97 -24.25 -29.29
C CYS A 4 9.01 -23.25 -28.64
N GLN A 5 7.83 -23.07 -29.23
CA GLN A 5 6.68 -22.47 -28.56
C GLN A 5 6.10 -23.47 -27.56
N THR A 6 6.47 -23.33 -26.28
CA THR A 6 5.70 -23.93 -25.19
C THR A 6 4.44 -23.11 -24.95
N LYS A 7 3.31 -23.63 -25.42
CA LYS A 7 1.95 -23.18 -25.04
C LYS A 7 1.75 -23.43 -23.55
N GLY A 8 2.01 -22.41 -22.73
CA GLY A 8 1.58 -22.32 -21.33
C GLY A 8 0.58 -21.17 -21.19
N LYS A 9 -0.49 -21.41 -20.42
CA LYS A 9 -1.62 -20.48 -20.16
C LYS A 9 -1.19 -19.02 -20.08
N ALA A 10 -1.86 -18.18 -20.87
CA ALA A 10 -1.63 -16.75 -20.97
C ALA A 10 -1.64 -16.05 -19.60
N LEU A 11 -0.46 -15.67 -19.13
CA LEU A 11 -0.27 -14.46 -18.34
C LEU A 11 -0.10 -13.35 -19.38
N GLU A 12 -1.18 -12.64 -19.68
CA GLU A 12 -1.16 -11.53 -20.63
C GLU A 12 -0.22 -10.41 -20.13
N SER A 13 0.60 -9.88 -21.05
CA SER A 13 1.55 -8.76 -20.91
C SER A 13 2.95 -9.07 -20.35
N TYR A 14 3.72 -9.91 -21.03
CA TYR A 14 5.18 -9.74 -21.03
C TYR A 14 5.54 -8.62 -22.01
N ASN A 15 6.37 -7.66 -21.58
CA ASN A 15 6.77 -6.54 -22.41
C ASN A 15 7.80 -7.06 -23.43
N THR A 16 7.33 -7.65 -24.52
CA THR A 16 8.19 -8.33 -25.50
C THR A 16 8.92 -7.25 -26.30
N GLN A 17 10.12 -6.90 -25.87
CA GLN A 17 10.97 -5.93 -26.55
C GLN A 17 11.67 -6.63 -27.72
N GLU A 18 11.15 -6.42 -28.92
CA GLU A 18 11.77 -6.93 -30.13
C GLU A 18 13.00 -6.08 -30.51
N TRP A 19 14.08 -6.76 -30.88
CA TRP A 19 15.28 -6.12 -31.41
C TRP A 19 15.04 -5.77 -32.89
N LYS A 20 15.31 -4.52 -33.27
CA LYS A 20 15.14 -4.07 -34.66
C LYS A 20 16.37 -4.38 -35.51
N THR A 21 16.17 -4.81 -36.76
CA THR A 21 17.24 -5.33 -37.64
C THR A 21 18.42 -4.36 -37.89
N ASP A 22 18.20 -3.06 -37.74
CA ASP A 22 19.16 -1.97 -37.97
C ASP A 22 19.65 -1.30 -36.67
N GLU A 23 19.27 -1.83 -35.51
CA GLU A 23 19.56 -1.24 -34.20
C GLU A 23 20.82 -1.85 -33.56
N THR A 24 21.69 -1.00 -33.02
CA THR A 24 22.84 -1.46 -32.23
C THR A 24 22.41 -1.87 -30.81
N LEU A 25 23.20 -2.69 -30.13
CA LEU A 25 22.90 -3.10 -28.74
C LEU A 25 22.76 -1.88 -27.80
N VAL A 26 23.60 -0.86 -27.98
CA VAL A 26 23.55 0.39 -27.19
C VAL A 26 22.21 1.07 -27.39
N THR A 27 21.81 1.29 -28.64
CA THR A 27 20.54 1.92 -29.00
C THR A 27 19.34 1.13 -28.50
N PHE A 28 19.43 -0.21 -28.58
CA PHE A 28 18.41 -1.10 -28.03
C PHE A 28 18.26 -0.92 -26.51
N LEU A 29 19.38 -0.90 -25.76
CA LEU A 29 19.33 -0.73 -24.30
C LEU A 29 18.82 0.65 -23.89
N GLU A 30 19.23 1.72 -24.58
CA GLU A 30 18.74 3.08 -24.33
C GLU A 30 17.23 3.20 -24.59
N ARG A 31 16.73 2.49 -25.60
CA ARG A 31 15.29 2.42 -25.91
C ARG A 31 14.51 1.60 -24.88
N VAL A 32 15.04 0.47 -24.43
CA VAL A 32 14.36 -0.43 -23.48
C VAL A 32 14.39 0.13 -22.06
N TYR A 33 15.47 0.83 -21.69
CA TYR A 33 15.67 1.43 -20.37
C TYR A 33 15.82 2.95 -20.46
N PRO A 34 14.77 3.67 -20.89
CA PRO A 34 14.83 5.12 -21.02
C PRO A 34 14.99 5.75 -19.63
N GLN A 35 15.82 6.80 -19.54
CA GLN A 35 15.88 7.64 -18.36
C GLN A 35 14.77 8.70 -18.46
N VAL A 36 13.88 8.74 -17.48
CA VAL A 36 12.80 9.73 -17.47
C VAL A 36 13.32 11.05 -16.93
N PHE A 37 13.33 12.07 -17.77
CA PHE A 37 13.63 13.44 -17.35
C PHE A 37 12.41 14.07 -16.66
N VAL A 38 12.68 14.81 -15.58
CA VAL A 38 11.75 15.30 -14.55
C VAL A 38 10.73 16.36 -15.06
N GLY A 39 10.68 16.63 -16.37
CA GLY A 39 9.81 17.66 -16.95
C GLY A 39 8.32 17.35 -16.77
N GLY A 40 7.60 18.25 -16.07
CA GLY A 40 6.13 18.18 -15.94
C GLY A 40 5.61 17.27 -14.83
N VAL A 41 6.48 16.81 -13.92
CA VAL A 41 6.09 15.99 -12.77
C VAL A 41 5.56 16.89 -11.64
N PRO A 42 4.32 16.68 -11.14
CA PRO A 42 3.78 17.49 -10.05
C PRO A 42 4.50 17.19 -8.72
N GLU A 43 4.79 18.23 -7.95
CA GLU A 43 5.24 18.11 -6.57
C GLU A 43 4.08 17.56 -5.73
N THR A 44 4.14 16.27 -5.46
CA THR A 44 3.14 15.54 -4.68
C THR A 44 3.86 14.78 -3.59
N ALA A 45 3.39 14.95 -2.36
CA ALA A 45 3.95 14.24 -1.23
C ALA A 45 3.70 12.74 -1.39
N ILE A 46 4.74 11.93 -1.22
CA ILE A 46 4.72 10.48 -1.28
C ILE A 46 5.36 9.89 -0.03
N ASP A 47 4.86 8.74 0.39
CA ASP A 47 5.51 7.92 1.41
C ASP A 47 6.15 6.71 0.73
N THR A 48 7.48 6.71 0.65
CA THR A 48 8.22 5.61 0.02
C THR A 48 8.22 4.34 0.86
N ALA A 49 7.85 4.39 2.14
CA ALA A 49 7.60 3.19 2.94
C ALA A 49 6.46 2.34 2.36
N ASN A 50 5.48 2.98 1.69
CA ASN A 50 4.36 2.31 1.04
C ASN A 50 4.78 1.38 -0.12
N LEU A 51 6.02 1.50 -0.61
CA LEU A 51 6.58 0.61 -1.63
C LEU A 51 7.13 -0.69 -1.04
N SER A 52 7.17 -0.86 0.28
CA SER A 52 7.57 -2.13 0.89
C SER A 52 6.64 -3.28 0.48
N ALA A 53 7.21 -4.47 0.28
CA ALA A 53 6.51 -5.67 -0.15
C ALA A 53 5.34 -6.03 0.76
N HIS A 54 5.51 -5.82 2.07
CA HIS A 54 4.43 -6.01 3.03
C HIS A 54 3.23 -5.10 2.77
N ILE A 55 3.47 -3.80 2.52
CA ILE A 55 2.41 -2.83 2.26
C ILE A 55 1.76 -3.09 0.90
N LEU A 56 2.54 -3.38 -0.14
CA LEU A 56 2.02 -3.75 -1.46
C LEU A 56 1.09 -4.97 -1.38
N HIS A 57 1.49 -5.99 -0.62
CA HIS A 57 0.66 -7.17 -0.40
C HIS A 57 -0.60 -6.85 0.42
N LYS A 58 -0.46 -6.13 1.54
CA LYS A 58 -1.55 -5.89 2.49
C LYS A 58 -2.58 -4.88 2.00
N ASN A 59 -2.13 -3.76 1.42
CA ASN A 59 -2.97 -2.62 1.08
C ASN A 59 -3.45 -2.67 -0.38
N ALA A 60 -2.59 -3.13 -1.30
CA ALA A 60 -2.92 -3.18 -2.72
C ALA A 60 -3.31 -4.58 -3.24
N GLY A 61 -3.15 -5.63 -2.42
CA GLY A 61 -3.44 -7.02 -2.81
C GLY A 61 -2.50 -7.53 -3.89
N ILE A 62 -1.27 -7.00 -3.95
CA ILE A 62 -0.28 -7.34 -4.97
C ILE A 62 0.55 -8.54 -4.50
N GLU A 63 0.57 -9.60 -5.31
CA GLU A 63 1.50 -10.72 -5.14
C GLU A 63 2.84 -10.42 -5.83
N ILE A 64 3.96 -10.78 -5.20
CA ILE A 64 5.28 -10.61 -5.82
C ILE A 64 5.73 -11.93 -6.44
N LYS A 65 6.23 -11.89 -7.67
CA LYS A 65 6.78 -13.06 -8.39
C LYS A 65 8.12 -12.73 -9.04
N ALA A 66 8.93 -13.77 -9.23
CA ALA A 66 10.21 -13.64 -9.91
C ALA A 66 10.07 -13.52 -11.41
N THR A 67 10.94 -12.70 -11.97
CA THR A 67 11.22 -12.67 -13.40
C THR A 67 12.72 -12.80 -13.62
N ASN A 68 13.08 -13.55 -14.66
CA ASN A 68 14.46 -13.62 -15.17
C ASN A 68 14.73 -12.51 -16.18
N THR A 69 13.71 -11.73 -16.54
CA THR A 69 13.78 -10.65 -17.53
C THR A 69 13.86 -9.32 -16.80
N LEU A 70 14.99 -8.61 -16.95
CA LEU A 70 15.17 -7.31 -16.29
C LEU A 70 14.15 -6.27 -16.78
N SER A 71 13.74 -6.30 -18.05
CA SER A 71 12.72 -5.38 -18.59
C SER A 71 11.35 -5.51 -17.93
N ASP A 72 11.05 -6.67 -17.33
CA ASP A 72 9.81 -6.91 -16.61
C ASP A 72 9.92 -6.48 -15.13
N HIS A 73 11.08 -6.01 -14.67
CA HIS A 73 11.25 -5.56 -13.30
C HIS A 73 10.28 -4.41 -12.97
N LEU A 74 9.62 -4.52 -11.82
CA LEU A 74 8.57 -3.63 -11.33
C LEU A 74 7.35 -3.54 -12.26
N SER A 75 7.18 -4.50 -13.17
CA SER A 75 5.99 -4.56 -14.01
C SER A 75 4.82 -5.12 -13.22
N LEU A 76 3.76 -4.31 -13.12
CA LEU A 76 2.51 -4.68 -12.47
C LEU A 76 1.53 -5.27 -13.49
N VAL A 77 1.38 -6.59 -13.43
CA VAL A 77 0.46 -7.39 -14.24
C VAL A 77 -0.88 -7.50 -13.52
N HIS A 78 -1.96 -7.24 -14.24
CA HIS A 78 -3.32 -7.33 -13.74
C HIS A 78 -4.04 -8.47 -14.44
N GLY A 79 -4.84 -9.23 -13.70
CA GLY A 79 -5.76 -10.19 -14.28
C GLY A 79 -7.08 -10.27 -13.51
N GLU A 80 -7.93 -11.22 -13.87
CA GLU A 80 -9.19 -11.42 -13.16
C GLU A 80 -8.94 -11.94 -11.74
N GLY A 81 -9.00 -11.04 -10.76
CA GLY A 81 -8.90 -11.41 -9.35
C GLY A 81 -7.48 -11.50 -8.79
N PHE A 82 -6.46 -11.11 -9.56
CA PHE A 82 -5.09 -11.06 -9.09
C PHE A 82 -4.35 -9.82 -9.61
N LYS A 83 -3.37 -9.38 -8.83
CA LYS A 83 -2.34 -8.43 -9.22
C LYS A 83 -1.00 -9.05 -8.91
N THR A 84 -0.09 -8.99 -9.87
CA THR A 84 1.25 -9.55 -9.69
C THR A 84 2.30 -8.53 -10.07
N LEU A 85 3.22 -8.26 -9.15
CA LEU A 85 4.43 -7.50 -9.39
C LEU A 85 5.56 -8.45 -9.77
N LEU A 86 6.15 -8.23 -10.94
CA LEU A 86 7.32 -8.97 -11.39
C LEU A 86 8.60 -8.29 -10.87
N VAL A 87 9.45 -9.07 -10.20
CA VAL A 87 10.69 -8.59 -9.59
C VAL A 87 11.86 -9.41 -10.12
N PHE A 88 12.87 -8.71 -10.66
CA PHE A 88 14.07 -9.33 -11.15
C PHE A 88 14.90 -9.80 -9.95
N HIS A 89 15.22 -11.10 -9.91
CA HIS A 89 15.73 -11.74 -8.69
C HIS A 89 17.22 -12.10 -8.73
N HIS A 90 17.89 -11.99 -9.88
CA HIS A 90 19.31 -12.35 -10.02
C HIS A 90 20.22 -11.29 -9.39
N CYS A 91 20.20 -11.19 -8.06
CA CYS A 91 21.00 -10.25 -7.28
C CYS A 91 22.51 -10.47 -7.46
N ALA A 92 22.98 -11.72 -7.48
CA ALA A 92 24.40 -12.02 -7.68
C ALA A 92 24.90 -11.52 -9.03
N PHE A 93 24.07 -11.58 -10.08
CA PHE A 93 24.39 -10.99 -11.38
C PHE A 93 24.58 -9.48 -11.27
N LEU A 94 23.63 -8.76 -10.64
CA LEU A 94 23.72 -7.31 -10.48
C LEU A 94 24.96 -6.89 -9.67
N LYS A 95 25.24 -7.60 -8.56
CA LYS A 95 26.40 -7.35 -7.71
C LYS A 95 27.71 -7.61 -8.44
N HIS A 96 27.83 -8.76 -9.09
CA HIS A 96 29.04 -9.12 -9.83
C HIS A 96 29.31 -8.13 -10.98
N SER A 97 28.29 -7.76 -11.77
CA SER A 97 28.45 -6.74 -12.80
C SER A 97 28.88 -5.39 -12.24
N PHE A 98 28.34 -5.00 -11.08
CA PHE A 98 28.75 -3.77 -10.41
C PHE A 98 30.22 -3.82 -9.93
N ASP A 99 30.65 -4.92 -9.33
CA ASP A 99 32.02 -5.11 -8.82
C ASP A 99 33.06 -5.14 -9.95
N VAL A 100 32.71 -5.74 -11.10
CA VAL A 100 33.54 -5.72 -12.31
C VAL A 100 33.76 -4.29 -12.80
N LEU A 101 32.70 -3.47 -12.87
CA LEU A 101 32.79 -2.08 -13.30
C LEU A 101 33.56 -1.23 -12.29
N LYS A 102 33.29 -1.41 -11.00
CA LYS A 102 33.98 -0.66 -9.93
C LYS A 102 35.48 -0.94 -9.86
N SER A 103 35.87 -2.18 -10.16
CA SER A 103 37.27 -2.60 -10.22
C SER A 103 38.01 -1.99 -11.41
N ASP A 104 37.29 -1.68 -12.48
CA ASP A 104 37.84 -1.00 -13.65
C ASP A 104 37.95 0.52 -13.44
N GLN A 105 36.84 1.17 -13.06
CA GLN A 105 36.82 2.59 -12.71
C GLN A 105 36.03 2.80 -11.42
N LYS A 106 36.70 3.37 -10.43
CA LYS A 106 36.15 3.51 -9.07
C LYS A 106 34.98 4.48 -8.99
N ASP A 107 34.94 5.46 -9.90
CA ASP A 107 33.91 6.49 -10.03
C ASP A 107 32.67 6.03 -10.82
N LEU A 108 32.70 4.83 -11.43
CA LEU A 108 31.58 4.24 -12.17
C LEU A 108 31.07 5.15 -13.32
N SER A 109 31.97 5.92 -13.94
CA SER A 109 31.65 6.85 -15.02
C SER A 109 31.56 6.19 -16.42
N HIS A 110 31.47 4.86 -16.47
CA HIS A 110 31.35 4.08 -17.71
C HIS A 110 30.15 4.52 -18.55
N SER A 111 30.41 4.78 -19.82
CA SER A 111 29.35 4.89 -20.83
C SER A 111 28.67 3.54 -21.08
N THR A 112 27.47 3.56 -21.67
CA THR A 112 26.73 2.33 -22.02
C THR A 112 27.56 1.38 -22.88
N SER A 113 28.31 1.92 -23.85
CA SER A 113 29.18 1.12 -24.74
C SER A 113 30.32 0.44 -23.98
N GLU A 114 30.98 1.15 -23.06
CA GLU A 114 32.07 0.61 -22.25
C GLU A 114 31.58 -0.48 -21.30
N ALA A 115 30.44 -0.27 -20.64
CA ALA A 115 29.82 -1.28 -19.78
C ALA A 115 29.49 -2.55 -20.58
N ILE A 116 28.88 -2.41 -21.76
CA ILE A 116 28.56 -3.52 -22.66
C ILE A 116 29.81 -4.27 -23.11
N SER A 117 30.90 -3.55 -23.43
CA SER A 117 32.16 -4.18 -23.85
C SER A 117 32.74 -5.13 -22.81
N ARG A 118 32.34 -4.94 -21.54
CA ARG A 118 32.71 -5.78 -20.38
C ARG A 118 31.63 -6.81 -20.02
N GLY A 119 30.59 -6.94 -20.85
CA GLY A 119 29.45 -7.81 -20.61
C GLY A 119 28.55 -7.35 -19.47
N CYS A 120 28.59 -6.07 -19.09
CA CYS A 120 27.81 -5.51 -18.00
C CYS A 120 26.78 -4.49 -18.50
N LEU A 121 25.74 -4.26 -17.70
CA LEU A 121 24.78 -3.18 -17.93
C LEU A 121 25.31 -1.85 -17.39
N HIS A 122 24.71 -0.74 -17.82
CA HIS A 122 25.10 0.59 -17.36
C HIS A 122 25.06 0.69 -15.82
N PRO A 123 26.09 1.27 -15.16
CA PRO A 123 26.18 1.34 -13.70
C PRO A 123 24.95 1.95 -13.01
N ALA A 124 24.36 2.98 -13.62
CA ALA A 124 23.16 3.63 -13.09
C ALA A 124 21.97 2.66 -13.01
N LEU A 125 21.70 1.89 -14.06
CA LEU A 125 20.60 0.92 -14.10
C LEU A 125 20.80 -0.21 -13.08
N LEU A 126 22.05 -0.71 -12.94
CA LEU A 126 22.39 -1.74 -11.96
C LEU A 126 22.14 -1.26 -10.53
N THR A 127 22.69 -0.08 -10.21
CA THR A 127 22.57 0.53 -8.89
C THR A 127 21.12 0.83 -8.55
N GLU A 128 20.37 1.37 -9.51
CA GLU A 128 18.97 1.69 -9.35
C GLU A 128 18.13 0.43 -9.09
N THR A 129 18.34 -0.62 -9.88
CA THR A 129 17.65 -1.92 -9.69
C THR A 129 17.95 -2.49 -8.30
N LEU A 130 19.22 -2.47 -7.87
CA LEU A 130 19.58 -2.89 -6.51
C LEU A 130 18.90 -2.03 -5.43
N ARG A 131 18.82 -0.71 -5.59
CA ARG A 131 18.11 0.19 -4.66
C ARG A 131 16.62 -0.14 -4.59
N THR A 132 15.96 -0.38 -5.73
CA THR A 132 14.53 -0.74 -5.74
C THR A 132 14.26 -2.06 -5.03
N LEU A 133 15.18 -3.03 -5.07
CA LEU A 133 15.05 -4.26 -4.28
C LEU A 133 15.09 -3.98 -2.77
N ASN A 134 15.91 -3.04 -2.32
CA ASN A 134 15.93 -2.62 -0.90
C ASN A 134 14.68 -1.84 -0.51
N LEU A 135 14.09 -1.10 -1.45
CA LEU A 135 12.84 -0.40 -1.26
C LEU A 135 11.67 -1.38 -1.08
N LEU A 136 11.64 -2.45 -1.87
CA LEU A 136 10.66 -3.53 -1.75
C LEU A 136 10.90 -4.39 -0.50
N PHE A 137 12.16 -4.68 -0.15
CA PHE A 137 12.52 -5.55 0.97
C PHE A 137 13.48 -4.85 1.96
N PRO A 138 13.01 -3.83 2.69
CA PRO A 138 13.86 -3.12 3.63
C PRO A 138 14.49 -4.07 4.66
N PRO A 139 15.77 -3.88 5.04
CA PRO A 139 16.44 -4.77 5.98
C PRO A 139 15.80 -4.79 7.37
N LEU A 140 15.18 -3.69 7.78
CA LEU A 140 14.51 -3.55 9.08
C LEU A 140 13.05 -4.05 9.07
N ASP A 141 12.47 -4.30 7.90
CA ASP A 141 11.07 -4.76 7.79
C ASP A 141 10.97 -6.29 7.79
N ASN A 142 10.74 -6.84 8.98
CA ASN A 142 10.54 -8.27 9.18
C ASN A 142 9.39 -8.87 8.36
N GLN A 143 8.34 -8.10 8.03
CA GLN A 143 7.21 -8.64 7.27
C GLN A 143 7.57 -8.80 5.80
N SER A 144 8.19 -7.78 5.19
CA SER A 144 8.71 -7.89 3.83
C SER A 144 9.76 -9.00 3.72
N ARG A 145 10.61 -9.17 4.73
CA ARG A 145 11.58 -10.27 4.81
C ARG A 145 10.94 -11.65 4.85
N ARG A 146 9.85 -11.84 5.58
CA ARG A 146 9.10 -13.11 5.57
C ARG A 146 8.49 -13.42 4.20
N ILE A 147 8.03 -12.40 3.47
CA ILE A 147 7.55 -12.57 2.09
C ILE A 147 8.72 -13.02 1.20
N LEU A 148 9.89 -12.41 1.38
CA LEU A 148 11.11 -12.75 0.66
C LEU A 148 11.58 -14.20 0.91
N GLU A 149 11.58 -14.64 2.16
CA GLU A 149 11.94 -16.00 2.55
C GLU A 149 10.98 -17.03 1.93
N LYS A 150 9.67 -16.79 2.01
CA LYS A 150 8.66 -17.65 1.36
C LYS A 150 8.85 -17.72 -0.15
N TRP A 151 9.21 -16.59 -0.76
CA TRP A 151 9.44 -16.50 -2.19
C TRP A 151 10.69 -17.29 -2.61
N ARG A 152 11.77 -17.25 -1.81
CA ARG A 152 12.96 -18.11 -1.99
C ARG A 152 12.60 -19.58 -1.95
N ASP A 153 11.92 -20.02 -0.90
CA ASP A 153 11.62 -21.43 -0.65
C ASP A 153 10.77 -22.05 -1.77
N GLY A 154 9.96 -21.22 -2.45
CA GLY A 154 9.10 -21.65 -3.54
C GLY A 154 9.73 -21.66 -4.94
N GLN A 155 10.84 -20.94 -5.18
CA GLN A 155 11.31 -20.64 -6.55
C GLN A 155 12.82 -20.82 -6.81
N ASN A 156 13.59 -21.46 -5.91
CA ASN A 156 15.06 -21.63 -6.05
C ASN A 156 15.76 -20.31 -6.38
N LEU A 157 15.43 -19.25 -5.63
CA LEU A 157 15.98 -17.91 -5.84
C LEU A 157 17.43 -17.82 -5.38
N ASP A 158 18.10 -16.79 -5.86
CA ASP A 158 19.46 -16.44 -5.48
C ASP A 158 19.57 -16.17 -3.96
N THR A 159 20.44 -16.91 -3.27
CA THR A 159 20.65 -16.77 -1.81
C THR A 159 21.11 -15.36 -1.44
N ASP A 160 21.83 -14.72 -2.36
CA ASP A 160 22.34 -13.36 -2.26
C ASP A 160 21.28 -12.29 -2.11
N LEU A 161 20.02 -12.63 -2.40
CA LEU A 161 18.87 -11.74 -2.28
C LEU A 161 18.40 -11.62 -0.81
N LEU A 162 18.71 -12.60 0.04
CA LEU A 162 18.43 -12.53 1.49
C LEU A 162 19.52 -11.78 2.26
N GLU A 163 20.74 -11.75 1.78
CA GLU A 163 21.78 -10.97 2.45
C GLU A 163 21.65 -9.50 2.04
N PRO A 164 21.32 -8.58 2.98
CA PRO A 164 21.44 -7.16 2.69
C PRO A 164 22.88 -6.88 2.28
N CYS A 165 23.08 -6.55 1.00
CA CYS A 165 24.37 -6.23 0.45
C CYS A 165 24.98 -5.06 1.25
N GLN A 166 26.28 -5.08 1.57
CA GLN A 166 26.91 -3.92 2.22
C GLN A 166 26.70 -2.64 1.40
N LEU A 167 26.66 -2.77 0.07
CA LEU A 167 26.27 -1.71 -0.86
C LEU A 167 24.83 -1.23 -0.64
N SER A 168 23.89 -2.15 -0.36
CA SER A 168 22.50 -1.77 -0.02
C SER A 168 22.41 -0.99 1.28
N LEU A 169 23.20 -1.36 2.29
CA LEU A 169 23.22 -0.69 3.58
C LEU A 169 23.85 0.70 3.49
N SER A 170 24.94 0.86 2.73
CA SER A 170 25.55 2.17 2.48
C SER A 170 24.64 3.07 1.64
N LEU A 171 23.96 2.52 0.63
CA LEU A 171 23.03 3.27 -0.21
C LEU A 171 21.72 3.65 0.51
N SER A 172 21.24 2.80 1.43
CA SER A 172 20.03 3.06 2.21
C SER A 172 20.24 4.05 3.36
N ALA A 173 21.49 4.25 3.80
CA ALA A 173 21.87 5.19 4.84
C ALA A 173 21.96 6.65 4.35
N GLU A 174 22.24 6.87 3.06
CA GLU A 174 22.48 8.22 2.55
C GLU A 174 21.22 8.96 2.07
N GLU A 175 20.20 8.29 1.54
CA GLU A 175 19.03 9.00 1.00
C GLU A 175 17.78 8.12 1.02
N HIS A 176 16.97 8.23 2.08
CA HIS A 176 15.53 8.03 1.86
C HIS A 176 15.10 9.15 0.91
N PRO A 177 14.52 8.83 -0.26
CA PRO A 177 14.03 9.87 -1.17
C PRO A 177 13.13 10.79 -0.35
N SER A 178 13.47 12.09 -0.35
CA SER A 178 12.64 13.13 0.23
C SER A 178 11.21 12.91 -0.27
N GLY A 179 10.23 13.11 0.62
CA GLY A 179 8.86 12.62 0.47
C GLY A 179 8.05 13.27 -0.64
N ASP A 180 8.65 13.58 -1.79
CA ASP A 180 8.03 14.15 -2.98
C ASP A 180 8.29 13.28 -4.21
N LEU A 181 7.29 13.19 -5.09
CA LEU A 181 7.36 12.41 -6.31
C LEU A 181 8.46 12.88 -7.26
N LEU A 182 8.80 14.17 -7.24
CA LEU A 182 9.93 14.74 -7.99
C LEU A 182 11.27 14.12 -7.59
N ALA A 183 11.49 13.92 -6.28
CA ALA A 183 12.72 13.35 -5.75
C ALA A 183 12.85 11.87 -6.14
N LEU A 184 11.73 11.13 -6.15
CA LEU A 184 11.69 9.76 -6.64
C LEU A 184 12.17 9.65 -8.09
N TYR A 185 11.72 10.54 -8.99
CA TYR A 185 12.16 10.55 -10.39
C TYR A 185 13.63 10.90 -10.56
N LYS A 186 14.19 11.74 -9.68
CA LYS A 186 15.62 12.05 -9.68
C LYS A 186 16.47 10.88 -9.21
N GLN A 187 16.01 10.15 -8.20
CA GLN A 187 16.75 9.04 -7.61
C GLN A 187 16.62 7.73 -8.41
N TYR A 188 15.49 7.55 -9.11
CA TYR A 188 15.15 6.36 -9.87
C TYR A 188 14.79 6.67 -11.34
N PRO A 189 15.70 7.23 -12.15
CA PRO A 189 15.37 7.67 -13.50
C PRO A 189 14.86 6.55 -14.44
N HIS A 190 15.27 5.29 -14.24
CA HIS A 190 14.85 4.16 -15.07
C HIS A 190 13.52 3.52 -14.62
N TRP A 191 13.25 3.50 -13.31
CA TRP A 191 12.17 2.76 -12.68
C TRP A 191 11.11 3.65 -12.01
N ALA A 192 11.31 4.97 -11.92
CA ALA A 192 10.39 5.88 -11.23
C ALA A 192 8.97 5.83 -11.78
N LYS A 193 8.78 5.61 -13.09
CA LYS A 193 7.45 5.47 -13.68
C LYS A 193 6.71 4.26 -13.11
N GLN A 194 7.41 3.13 -12.96
CA GLN A 194 6.88 1.90 -12.39
C GLN A 194 6.63 2.08 -10.89
N LEU A 195 7.58 2.67 -10.15
CA LEU A 195 7.41 2.96 -8.72
C LEU A 195 6.24 3.92 -8.44
N ALA A 196 6.10 4.99 -9.22
CA ALA A 196 4.97 5.91 -9.11
C ALA A 196 3.62 5.22 -9.40
N ARG A 197 3.61 4.27 -10.35
CA ARG A 197 2.43 3.44 -10.61
C ARG A 197 2.10 2.54 -9.40
N LEU A 198 3.11 1.97 -8.74
CA LEU A 198 2.92 1.17 -7.53
C LEU A 198 2.40 2.02 -6.37
N LEU A 199 2.95 3.21 -6.14
CA LEU A 199 2.43 4.15 -5.13
C LEU A 199 0.96 4.48 -5.36
N LYS A 200 0.61 4.84 -6.61
CA LYS A 200 -0.78 5.08 -6.98
C LYS A 200 -1.68 3.87 -6.73
N GLU A 201 -1.18 2.67 -6.97
CA GLU A 201 -1.93 1.43 -6.73
C GLU A 201 -2.09 1.12 -5.23
N VAL A 202 -1.21 1.64 -4.37
CA VAL A 202 -1.38 1.55 -2.91
C VAL A 202 -2.39 2.59 -2.42
N ASP A 203 -2.36 3.80 -2.96
CA ASP A 203 -3.27 4.88 -2.57
C ASP A 203 -4.70 4.64 -3.08
N ASP A 204 -4.85 4.12 -4.30
CA ASP A 204 -6.12 3.80 -4.95
C ASP A 204 -6.06 2.39 -5.55
N PRO A 205 -6.27 1.33 -4.74
CA PRO A 205 -6.12 -0.04 -5.19
C PRO A 205 -7.22 -0.42 -6.17
N THR A 206 -6.82 -0.86 -7.36
CA THR A 206 -7.73 -1.39 -8.38
C THR A 206 -8.50 -2.60 -7.80
N PRO A 207 -9.85 -2.64 -7.88
CA PRO A 207 -10.63 -3.70 -7.26
C PRO A 207 -10.37 -5.07 -7.90
N ILE A 208 -9.85 -6.01 -7.10
CA ILE A 208 -9.54 -7.37 -7.55
C ILE A 208 -10.78 -8.26 -7.53
N THR A 209 -11.56 -8.23 -6.46
CA THR A 209 -12.70 -9.13 -6.29
C THR A 209 -13.96 -8.61 -6.98
N ARG A 210 -14.87 -9.52 -7.36
CA ARG A 210 -16.18 -9.16 -7.91
C ARG A 210 -16.99 -8.29 -6.94
N TRP A 211 -16.82 -8.52 -5.63
CA TRP A 211 -17.47 -7.74 -4.58
C TRP A 211 -16.87 -6.35 -4.44
N GLU A 212 -15.55 -6.19 -4.48
CA GLU A 212 -14.91 -4.88 -4.54
C GLU A 212 -15.36 -4.11 -5.78
N ARG A 213 -15.38 -4.74 -6.97
CA ARG A 213 -15.88 -4.09 -8.19
C ARG A 213 -17.36 -3.69 -8.06
N TYR A 214 -18.16 -4.50 -7.36
CA TYR A 214 -19.56 -4.16 -7.08
C TYR A 214 -19.68 -2.99 -6.09
N ALA A 215 -18.86 -2.97 -5.05
CA ALA A 215 -18.80 -1.87 -4.08
C ALA A 215 -18.32 -0.57 -4.74
N GLU A 216 -17.28 -0.65 -5.59
CA GLU A 216 -16.73 0.45 -6.38
C GLU A 216 -17.79 1.10 -7.26
N ARG A 217 -18.60 0.29 -7.97
CA ARG A 217 -19.74 0.76 -8.77
C ARG A 217 -20.78 1.53 -7.94
N ARG A 218 -20.85 1.27 -6.64
CA ARG A 218 -21.76 1.96 -5.71
C ARG A 218 -21.10 3.10 -4.93
N LYS A 219 -19.80 3.41 -5.10
CA LYS A 219 -19.12 4.59 -4.53
C LYS A 219 -19.58 5.92 -5.13
N SER A 220 -20.74 5.99 -5.78
CA SER A 220 -21.32 7.28 -6.18
C SER A 220 -21.55 8.14 -4.92
N PRO A 221 -21.13 9.42 -4.89
CA PRO A 221 -21.36 10.31 -3.75
C PRO A 221 -22.82 10.35 -3.29
N ARG A 222 -23.75 10.12 -4.23
CA ARG A 222 -25.20 10.06 -3.98
C ARG A 222 -25.60 8.88 -3.10
N HIS A 223 -24.94 7.73 -3.23
CA HIS A 223 -25.25 6.54 -2.42
C HIS A 223 -24.77 6.70 -0.97
N MET A 224 -23.61 7.34 -0.76
CA MET A 224 -23.11 7.63 0.59
C MET A 224 -24.05 8.59 1.33
N TYR A 225 -24.55 9.62 0.64
CA TYR A 225 -25.58 10.53 1.17
C TYR A 225 -26.87 9.78 1.54
N ASN A 226 -27.36 8.88 0.69
CA ASN A 226 -28.57 8.11 0.96
C ASN A 226 -28.41 7.17 2.18
N CYS A 227 -27.25 6.53 2.33
CA CYS A 227 -26.95 5.72 3.52
C CYS A 227 -26.92 6.57 4.80
N ALA A 228 -26.28 7.74 4.76
CA ALA A 228 -26.24 8.66 5.90
C ALA A 228 -27.65 9.16 6.28
N LEU A 229 -28.47 9.50 5.28
CA LEU A 229 -29.86 9.91 5.50
C LEU A 229 -30.71 8.78 6.10
N ALA A 230 -30.55 7.55 5.61
CA ALA A 230 -31.25 6.39 6.17
C ALA A 230 -30.84 6.13 7.63
N ALA A 231 -29.54 6.20 7.95
CA ALA A 231 -29.04 6.04 9.31
C ALA A 231 -29.60 7.13 10.26
N LEU A 232 -29.70 8.38 9.77
CA LEU A 232 -30.30 9.49 10.52
C LEU A 232 -31.78 9.23 10.84
N ILE A 233 -32.55 8.75 9.87
CA ILE A 233 -33.98 8.43 10.06
C ILE A 233 -34.14 7.32 11.09
N VAL A 234 -33.33 6.26 10.99
CA VAL A 234 -33.35 5.15 11.96
C VAL A 234 -33.00 5.64 13.36
N ALA A 235 -31.97 6.46 13.51
CA ALA A 235 -31.58 7.06 14.79
C ALA A 235 -32.71 7.94 15.38
N ALA A 236 -33.40 8.72 14.55
CA ALA A 236 -34.52 9.55 14.99
C ALA A 236 -35.69 8.69 15.51
N ILE A 237 -36.01 7.60 14.82
CA ILE A 237 -37.06 6.65 15.25
C ILE A 237 -36.71 6.03 16.61
N PHE A 238 -35.46 5.55 16.78
CA PHE A 238 -35.00 5.01 18.05
C PHE A 238 -35.01 6.06 19.17
N GLY A 239 -34.65 7.30 18.87
CA GLY A 239 -34.73 8.41 19.81
C GLY A 239 -36.16 8.65 20.29
N ILE A 240 -37.13 8.69 19.36
CA ILE A 240 -38.55 8.89 19.68
C ILE A 240 -39.08 7.73 20.53
N LEU A 241 -38.81 6.49 20.14
CA LEU A 241 -39.20 5.30 20.89
C LEU A 241 -38.64 5.31 22.31
N ALA A 242 -37.35 5.64 22.46
CA ALA A 242 -36.70 5.73 23.76
C ALA A 242 -37.34 6.81 24.64
N THR A 243 -37.63 7.99 24.08
CA THR A 243 -38.32 9.07 24.80
C THR A 243 -39.72 8.67 25.24
N ALA A 244 -40.49 7.99 24.37
CA ALA A 244 -41.82 7.51 24.70
C ALA A 244 -41.80 6.49 25.84
N LEU A 245 -40.88 5.52 25.79
CA LEU A 245 -40.69 4.54 26.86
C LEU A 245 -40.28 5.20 28.18
N ALA A 246 -39.39 6.19 28.14
CA ALA A 246 -38.99 6.95 29.33
C ALA A 246 -40.18 7.71 29.93
N ALA A 247 -41.03 8.34 29.11
CA ALA A 247 -42.22 9.03 29.60
C ALA A 247 -43.21 8.06 30.27
N VAL A 248 -43.44 6.89 29.67
CA VAL A 248 -44.28 5.83 30.27
C VAL A 248 -43.69 5.33 31.59
N GLN A 249 -42.37 5.14 31.66
CA GLN A 249 -41.69 4.73 32.90
C GLN A 249 -41.82 5.77 34.01
N VAL A 250 -41.67 7.06 33.69
CA VAL A 250 -41.86 8.16 34.64
C VAL A 250 -43.31 8.19 35.12
N TRP A 251 -44.28 8.00 34.22
CA TRP A 251 -45.69 7.94 34.57
C TRP A 251 -46.01 6.77 35.51
N ILE A 252 -45.57 5.56 35.18
CA ILE A 252 -45.76 4.38 36.03
C ILE A 252 -45.13 4.59 37.42
N SER A 253 -43.91 5.14 37.45
CA SER A 253 -43.21 5.46 38.71
C SER A 253 -43.97 6.51 39.53
N TYR A 254 -44.57 7.51 38.87
CA TYR A 254 -45.39 8.52 39.52
C TYR A 254 -46.68 7.93 40.12
N CYS A 255 -47.42 7.11 39.36
CA CYS A 255 -48.61 6.43 39.89
C CYS A 255 -48.24 5.54 41.09
N ALA A 256 -47.18 4.74 40.98
CA ALA A 256 -46.70 3.91 42.08
C ALA A 256 -46.30 4.72 43.32
N TRP A 257 -45.76 5.92 43.13
CA TRP A 257 -45.41 6.85 44.22
C TRP A 257 -46.66 7.41 44.93
N VAL A 258 -47.67 7.83 44.15
CA VAL A 258 -48.93 8.38 44.70
C VAL A 258 -49.74 7.31 45.45
N ASP A 259 -49.73 6.08 44.95
CA ASP A 259 -50.50 4.97 45.53
C ASP A 259 -49.79 4.26 46.70
N ASP A 260 -48.58 4.71 47.10
CA ASP A 260 -47.84 4.14 48.23
C ASP A 260 -48.33 4.71 49.58
N PRO A 261 -48.96 3.90 50.45
CA PRO A 261 -49.51 4.35 51.72
C PRO A 261 -48.46 4.74 52.77
N ARG A 262 -47.17 4.61 52.48
CA ARG A 262 -46.07 4.91 53.42
C ARG A 262 -45.40 6.26 53.21
N GLN A 263 -45.81 7.04 52.21
CA GLN A 263 -45.16 8.33 51.91
C GLN A 263 -45.91 9.51 52.56
N SER A 264 -45.38 9.98 53.69
CA SER A 264 -45.74 11.30 54.23
C SER A 264 -45.22 12.39 53.27
N LEU A 265 -46.14 13.08 52.59
CA LEU A 265 -45.90 14.25 51.76
C LEU A 265 -44.73 15.11 52.30
N CYS A 266 -43.66 15.24 51.51
CA CYS A 266 -42.63 16.23 51.75
C CYS A 266 -43.23 17.64 51.62
N GLY A 267 -43.62 18.22 52.76
CA GLY A 267 -43.63 19.68 52.97
C GLY A 267 -45.00 20.36 53.12
N ALA A 268 -45.59 20.28 54.31
CA ALA A 268 -46.19 21.45 54.97
C ALA A 268 -46.36 21.17 56.47
N LYS A 269 -45.37 21.56 57.29
CA LYS A 269 -45.59 21.72 58.73
C LYS A 269 -46.65 22.81 58.91
N LYS A 270 -47.91 22.44 59.16
CA LYS A 270 -48.89 23.37 59.73
C LYS A 270 -48.61 23.49 61.22
N THR A 271 -48.24 24.70 61.62
CA THR A 271 -48.11 25.20 62.98
C THR A 271 -49.26 24.70 63.85
N GLN A 272 -48.96 23.91 64.89
CA GLN A 272 -49.89 23.62 65.97
C GLN A 272 -49.98 24.86 66.85
N THR A 273 -51.05 25.63 66.70
CA THR A 273 -51.51 26.59 67.71
C THR A 273 -52.47 25.85 68.65
N SER A 274 -52.14 25.79 69.94
CA SER A 274 -53.02 25.33 71.01
C SER A 274 -54.41 26.00 70.95
N PRO A 275 -55.44 25.34 71.48
CA PRO A 275 -55.94 25.84 72.76
C PRO A 275 -56.27 24.74 73.79
N THR A 276 -55.99 25.13 75.02
CA THR A 276 -56.54 24.65 76.29
C THR A 276 -58.03 24.35 76.26
N LEU A 277 -58.48 23.26 76.90
CA LEU A 277 -59.48 23.33 78.00
C LEU A 277 -59.74 21.97 78.70
N ASN A 278 -59.68 22.02 80.04
CA ASN A 278 -60.55 21.42 81.06
C ASN A 278 -60.81 19.90 81.18
N GLY A 279 -60.58 19.41 82.42
CA GLY A 279 -61.36 18.32 82.99
C GLY A 279 -60.81 17.73 84.31
N ARG A 280 -61.25 18.27 85.47
CA ARG A 280 -61.33 17.70 86.85
C ARG A 280 -61.23 18.86 87.87
N ILE A 281 -62.14 19.11 88.81
CA ILE A 281 -63.24 18.39 89.50
C ILE A 281 -64.36 19.41 89.74
#